data_AF-A0A9X3WJ69-F1
#
_entry.id   AF-A0A9X3WJ69-F1
#
_cell.length_a   1.000
_cell.length_b   1.000
_cell.length_c   1.000
_cell.angle_alpha   90.00
_cell.angle_beta   90.00
_cell.angle_gamma   90.00
#
_symmetry.space_group_name_H-M   'P 1'
#
loop_
_entity.id
_entity.type
_entity.pdbx_description
1 polymer ?
#
loop_
_entity_poly.entity_id
_entity_poly.type
_entity_poly.pdbx_seq_one_letter_code
_entity_poly.pdbx_strand_id
1 'polypeptide(L)'
;MLSRVADSLYWMSRYIERAENNARILSIQLIQILEASEEETLANHDWEMVIEICGSLQEYREASLSLSSEKDIINYLLFSESNLNSIANCVRFARENAKVTRDHLPDDLWETWNDFYLLFQEFNKVNWKKEELQELLKRLKQTSLTVQGIIESSMTRGNTAYRFIKIGKWLERAEKTTLILNVVCQHTIKREEHYQYQGAYYYYWRTALQLVNGYEAYLKQNPPRMVPNLVLSFLISNDAFPRSIVYCIEHVREAIFQLEEGKVSHYSWELYASLDQLLEEFDKVKMEGIKILELCDMLHRLQQSCIELGSIFSRTYYLIETDKDLEGAGDLYQNKQCDVERRSSMKYQIVHINRFNYETPVNQSSNTIRLKPRTDECQRLLSYQANIQPTSLTKDYIDLWGNHVETFFIPEQHQSLEVGTTSVVSIQKSPFIHRIDYSPEMKSIFHSDLFRHHYLSFLNETEYTYLQPRQIHEVIQKIGEMKNPVKFSIDTMRYLHETFNYDGDATHVNTKASEAFDLKKGVCQDITHVMLGILRNNNIPSRYVSGYLYVGENSALIGDSATHAWVEIMVPGIGWVGLDPTNNVEALENHIRVGTGRDYGDVSPLQGVYRGGGHTLDVSVSVTLLEQ
;
A
#
# COMPACT_ATOMS: atom_id res chain seq x y z
N MET A 1 -13.18 1.28 -3.19
CA MET A 1 -12.46 1.22 -1.89
C MET A 1 -11.01 1.54 -2.18
N LEU A 2 -10.38 2.45 -1.42
CA LEU A 2 -8.96 2.81 -1.62
C LEU A 2 -8.08 1.58 -1.36
N SER A 3 -7.02 1.35 -2.15
CA SER A 3 -6.15 0.16 -2.03
C SER A 3 -5.64 -0.03 -0.59
N ARG A 4 -5.30 1.07 0.10
CA ARG A 4 -4.86 1.04 1.50
C ARG A 4 -5.94 0.59 2.50
N VAL A 5 -7.20 0.95 2.26
CA VAL A 5 -8.30 0.47 3.12
C VAL A 5 -8.45 -1.04 2.93
N ALA A 6 -8.39 -1.51 1.70
CA ALA A 6 -8.41 -2.94 1.40
C ALA A 6 -7.22 -3.68 2.03
N ASP A 7 -6.02 -3.09 1.95
CA ASP A 7 -4.79 -3.62 2.53
C ASP A 7 -4.88 -3.74 4.06
N SER A 8 -5.30 -2.68 4.73
CA SER A 8 -5.48 -2.71 6.18
C SER A 8 -6.57 -3.70 6.60
N LEU A 9 -7.70 -3.80 5.89
CA LEU A 9 -8.73 -4.80 6.20
C LEU A 9 -8.23 -6.25 6.00
N TYR A 10 -7.48 -6.47 4.92
CA TYR A 10 -6.85 -7.74 4.60
C TYR A 10 -5.87 -8.16 5.71
N TRP A 11 -4.88 -7.31 6.02
CA TRP A 11 -3.86 -7.60 7.03
C TRP A 11 -4.44 -7.65 8.45
N MET A 12 -5.40 -6.79 8.79
CA MET A 12 -6.11 -6.88 10.07
C MET A 12 -6.64 -8.29 10.28
N SER A 13 -7.35 -8.84 9.29
CA SER A 13 -7.93 -10.18 9.41
C SER A 13 -6.86 -11.26 9.49
N ARG A 14 -5.74 -11.12 8.77
CA ARG A 14 -4.61 -12.04 8.86
C ARG A 14 -3.98 -12.04 10.25
N TYR A 15 -3.72 -10.86 10.81
CA TYR A 15 -3.15 -10.74 12.15
C TYR A 15 -4.08 -11.23 13.26
N ILE A 16 -5.40 -11.04 13.13
CA ILE A 16 -6.38 -11.60 14.07
C ILE A 16 -6.33 -13.13 14.07
N GLU A 17 -6.32 -13.75 12.88
CA GLU A 17 -6.19 -15.21 12.76
C GLU A 17 -4.81 -15.69 13.24
N ARG A 18 -3.72 -14.96 12.94
CA ARG A 18 -2.37 -15.30 13.40
C ARG A 18 -2.24 -15.26 14.92
N ALA A 19 -2.75 -14.20 15.56
CA ALA A 19 -2.75 -14.07 17.02
C ALA A 19 -3.51 -15.23 17.67
N GLU A 20 -4.70 -15.58 17.14
CA GLU A 20 -5.48 -16.71 17.63
C GLU A 20 -4.77 -18.05 17.45
N ASN A 21 -4.20 -18.29 16.26
CA ASN A 21 -3.45 -19.51 15.95
C ASN A 21 -2.25 -19.68 16.88
N ASN A 22 -1.43 -18.64 17.05
CA ASN A 22 -0.26 -18.68 17.91
C ASN A 22 -0.66 -18.86 19.39
N ALA A 23 -1.75 -18.21 19.82
CA ALA A 23 -2.27 -18.40 21.17
C ALA A 23 -2.78 -19.82 21.42
N ARG A 24 -3.39 -20.44 20.41
CA ARG A 24 -3.83 -21.83 20.47
C ARG A 24 -2.66 -22.80 20.54
N ILE A 25 -1.65 -22.62 19.69
CA ILE A 25 -0.44 -23.47 19.68
C ILE A 25 0.24 -23.41 21.04
N LEU A 26 0.45 -22.20 21.57
CA LEU A 26 1.07 -22.03 22.88
C LEU A 26 0.21 -22.63 24.01
N SER A 27 -1.10 -22.43 23.97
CA SER A 27 -2.04 -22.98 24.98
C SER A 27 -2.03 -24.51 24.98
N ILE A 28 -1.99 -25.15 23.80
CA ILE A 28 -1.91 -26.61 23.66
C ILE A 28 -0.56 -27.11 24.18
N GLN A 29 0.55 -26.47 23.81
CA GLN A 29 1.88 -26.87 24.29
C GLN A 29 1.94 -26.85 25.82
N LEU A 30 1.44 -25.77 26.43
CA LEU A 30 1.40 -25.64 27.89
C LEU A 30 0.50 -26.71 28.56
N ILE A 31 -0.60 -27.11 27.94
CA ILE A 31 -1.45 -28.20 28.43
C ILE A 31 -0.72 -29.55 28.30
N GLN A 32 -0.09 -29.81 27.16
CA GLN A 32 0.64 -31.06 26.92
C GLN A 32 1.80 -31.23 27.91
N ILE A 33 2.51 -30.16 28.24
CA ILE A 33 3.57 -30.18 29.28
C ILE A 33 2.99 -30.54 30.66
N LEU A 34 1.77 -30.09 30.99
CA LEU A 34 1.10 -30.41 32.25
C LEU A 34 0.56 -31.84 32.29
N GLU A 35 0.12 -32.37 31.14
CA GLU A 35 -0.42 -33.73 31.00
C GLU A 35 0.67 -34.79 30.86
N ALA A 36 1.90 -34.39 30.52
CA ALA A 36 3.03 -35.29 30.32
C ALA A 36 3.41 -36.02 31.62
N SER A 37 3.45 -37.34 31.56
CA SER A 37 4.08 -38.16 32.60
C SER A 37 5.62 -38.02 32.56
N GLU A 38 6.32 -38.32 33.67
CA GLU A 38 7.80 -38.25 33.71
C GLU A 38 8.49 -39.14 32.65
N GLU A 39 7.79 -40.16 32.14
CA GLU A 39 8.26 -41.04 31.06
C GLU A 39 8.05 -40.45 29.65
N GLU A 40 7.12 -39.50 29.47
CA GLU A 40 6.81 -38.84 28.19
C GLU A 40 7.75 -37.66 27.91
N THR A 41 9.01 -37.99 27.63
CA THR A 41 10.05 -37.01 27.24
C THR A 41 9.72 -36.23 25.95
N LEU A 42 8.80 -36.70 25.10
CA LEU A 42 8.38 -36.02 23.86
C LEU A 42 7.73 -34.65 24.12
N ALA A 43 6.75 -34.57 25.04
CA ALA A 43 5.97 -33.36 25.29
C ALA A 43 6.79 -32.22 25.94
N ASN A 44 7.79 -32.56 26.75
CA ASN A 44 8.60 -31.58 27.48
C ASN A 44 9.72 -30.92 26.64
N HIS A 45 10.02 -31.42 25.43
CA HIS A 45 11.21 -31.00 24.67
C HIS A 45 10.95 -30.39 23.29
N ASP A 46 9.73 -30.43 22.75
CA ASP A 46 9.47 -29.99 21.36
C ASP A 46 9.12 -28.49 21.23
N TRP A 47 9.74 -27.64 22.05
CA TRP A 47 9.65 -26.19 21.88
C TRP A 47 10.19 -25.71 20.53
N GLU A 48 11.10 -26.46 19.91
CA GLU A 48 11.59 -26.19 18.56
C GLU A 48 10.44 -26.19 17.54
N MET A 49 9.52 -27.15 17.62
CA MET A 49 8.33 -27.20 16.74
C MET A 49 7.45 -25.97 16.94
N VAL A 50 7.23 -25.56 18.20
CA VAL A 50 6.40 -24.38 18.51
C VAL A 50 7.04 -23.11 17.96
N ILE A 51 8.36 -22.98 18.07
CA ILE A 51 9.10 -21.83 17.53
C ILE A 51 9.05 -21.82 15.99
N GLU A 52 9.25 -22.97 15.34
CA GLU A 52 9.15 -23.11 13.87
C GLU A 52 7.77 -22.74 13.34
N ILE A 53 6.69 -23.01 14.08
CA ILE A 53 5.33 -22.66 13.66
C ILE A 53 5.00 -21.19 13.98
N CYS A 54 5.41 -20.67 15.14
CA CYS A 54 4.94 -19.38 15.65
C CYS A 54 5.89 -18.20 15.43
N GLY A 55 7.15 -18.44 15.07
CA GLY A 55 8.17 -17.41 14.90
C GLY A 55 9.24 -17.84 13.88
N SER A 56 10.44 -17.29 14.02
CA SER A 56 11.61 -17.71 13.24
C SER A 56 12.61 -18.40 14.15
N LEU A 57 12.83 -19.70 13.90
CA LEU A 57 13.83 -20.47 14.65
C LEU A 57 15.24 -19.92 14.44
N GLN A 58 15.52 -19.40 13.24
CA GLN A 58 16.81 -18.79 12.92
C GLN A 58 17.02 -17.50 13.70
N GLU A 59 16.06 -16.57 13.67
CA GLU A 59 16.15 -15.30 14.41
C GLU A 59 16.25 -15.54 15.93
N TYR A 60 15.53 -16.53 16.45
CA TYR A 60 15.63 -16.93 17.85
C TYR A 60 17.05 -17.38 18.22
N ARG A 61 17.68 -18.21 17.37
CA ARG A 61 19.06 -18.69 17.56
C ARG A 61 20.10 -17.57 17.43
N GLU A 62 19.89 -16.64 16.50
CA GLU A 62 20.79 -15.51 16.23
C GLU A 62 20.72 -14.43 17.32
N ALA A 63 19.57 -14.25 17.97
CA ALA A 63 19.37 -13.32 19.09
C ALA A 63 20.18 -13.68 20.36
N SER A 64 21.09 -14.66 20.30
CA SER A 64 21.95 -15.11 21.40
C SER A 64 21.18 -15.61 22.63
N LEU A 65 19.88 -15.93 22.47
CA LEU A 65 19.12 -16.69 23.43
C LEU A 65 19.44 -18.17 23.20
N SER A 66 20.36 -18.74 23.98
CA SER A 66 20.38 -20.21 24.09
C SER A 66 18.98 -20.68 24.50
N LEU A 67 18.47 -21.79 23.96
CA LEU A 67 17.21 -22.46 24.37
C LEU A 67 17.30 -22.89 25.85
N SER A 68 17.41 -21.93 26.76
CA SER A 68 17.97 -22.14 28.09
C SER A 68 16.90 -22.12 29.17
N SER A 69 15.73 -21.51 28.92
CA SER A 69 14.56 -21.70 29.77
C SER A 69 13.23 -21.65 29.02
N GLU A 70 12.25 -22.44 29.49
CA GLU A 70 10.85 -22.42 29.04
C GLU A 70 10.27 -20.99 29.05
N LYS A 71 10.62 -20.22 30.08
CA LYS A 71 10.13 -18.85 30.28
C LYS A 71 10.62 -17.90 29.18
N ASP A 72 11.85 -18.06 28.72
CA ASP A 72 12.42 -17.22 27.66
C ASP A 72 11.77 -17.50 26.31
N ILE A 73 11.48 -18.77 26.02
CA ILE A 73 10.76 -19.18 24.80
C ILE A 73 9.34 -18.60 24.81
N ILE A 74 8.63 -18.73 25.94
CA ILE A 74 7.30 -18.16 26.11
C ILE A 74 7.32 -16.64 25.94
N ASN A 75 8.29 -15.94 26.54
CA ASN A 75 8.45 -14.50 26.37
C ASN A 75 8.75 -14.11 24.92
N TYR A 76 9.58 -14.88 24.21
CA TYR A 76 9.86 -14.64 22.79
C TYR A 76 8.61 -14.76 21.91
N LEU A 77 7.77 -15.77 22.18
CA LEU A 77 6.53 -16.01 21.44
C LEU A 77 5.41 -15.03 21.81
N LEU A 78 5.38 -14.52 23.05
CA LEU A 78 4.36 -13.59 23.52
C LEU A 78 4.69 -12.14 23.26
N PHE A 79 5.88 -11.68 23.67
CA PHE A 79 6.17 -10.26 23.90
C PHE A 79 7.32 -9.72 23.06
N SER A 80 8.16 -10.58 22.47
CA SER A 80 9.33 -10.09 21.74
C SER A 80 8.93 -9.18 20.58
N GLU A 81 9.52 -7.99 20.55
CA GLU A 81 9.40 -7.05 19.44
C GLU A 81 10.16 -7.54 18.21
N SER A 82 11.24 -8.30 18.38
CA SER A 82 12.02 -8.87 17.28
C SER A 82 11.26 -9.97 16.54
N ASN A 83 10.36 -10.68 17.22
CA ASN A 83 9.49 -11.66 16.59
C ASN A 83 8.25 -10.95 16.04
N LEU A 84 8.21 -10.70 14.74
CA LEU A 84 7.04 -10.09 14.07
C LEU A 84 5.76 -10.92 14.23
N ASN A 85 5.89 -12.22 14.46
CA ASN A 85 4.78 -13.14 14.70
C ASN A 85 4.48 -13.33 16.20
N SER A 86 5.11 -12.56 17.10
CA SER A 86 4.75 -12.59 18.51
C SER A 86 3.29 -12.21 18.69
N ILE A 87 2.64 -12.75 19.72
CA ILE A 87 1.23 -12.45 20.00
C ILE A 87 1.04 -10.95 20.22
N ALA A 88 1.98 -10.28 20.92
CA ALA A 88 1.98 -8.83 21.11
C ALA A 88 1.97 -8.07 19.78
N ASN A 89 2.89 -8.41 18.87
CA ASN A 89 2.99 -7.77 17.56
C ASN A 89 1.72 -8.02 16.72
N CYS A 90 1.22 -9.26 16.67
CA CYS A 90 0.00 -9.57 15.93
C CYS A 90 -1.22 -8.80 16.47
N VAL A 91 -1.40 -8.74 17.79
CA VAL A 91 -2.51 -8.00 18.42
C VAL A 91 -2.40 -6.50 18.13
N ARG A 92 -1.19 -5.95 18.23
CA ARG A 92 -0.89 -4.55 17.90
C ARG A 92 -1.16 -4.24 16.43
N PHE A 93 -0.63 -5.05 15.51
CA PHE A 93 -0.81 -4.85 14.07
C PHE A 93 -2.29 -4.98 13.65
N ALA A 94 -3.02 -5.95 14.20
CA ALA A 94 -4.45 -6.06 13.98
C ALA A 94 -5.19 -4.79 14.45
N ARG A 95 -4.85 -4.27 15.63
CA ARG A 95 -5.44 -3.04 16.16
C ARG A 95 -5.13 -1.83 15.27
N GLU A 96 -3.87 -1.61 14.90
CA GLU A 96 -3.51 -0.44 14.09
C GLU A 96 -4.21 -0.48 12.72
N ASN A 97 -4.32 -1.66 12.09
CA ASN A 97 -5.08 -1.81 10.85
C ASN A 97 -6.58 -1.58 11.04
N ALA A 98 -7.17 -2.06 12.15
CA ALA A 98 -8.55 -1.76 12.50
C ALA A 98 -8.80 -0.26 12.72
N LYS A 99 -7.80 0.45 13.28
CA LYS A 99 -7.88 1.89 13.54
C LYS A 99 -7.93 2.69 12.23
N VAL A 100 -7.07 2.34 11.28
CA VAL A 100 -6.99 2.99 9.95
C VAL A 100 -8.28 2.76 9.15
N THR A 101 -8.98 1.65 9.40
CA THR A 101 -10.16 1.24 8.64
C THR A 101 -11.46 1.34 9.43
N ARG A 102 -11.46 2.12 10.52
CA ARG A 102 -12.57 2.22 11.47
C ARG A 102 -13.91 2.53 10.80
N ASP A 103 -13.92 3.42 9.81
CA ASP A 103 -15.13 3.81 9.07
C ASP A 103 -15.79 2.66 8.29
N HIS A 104 -15.09 1.53 8.12
CA HIS A 104 -15.56 0.35 7.40
C HIS A 104 -15.87 -0.84 8.33
N LEU A 105 -15.64 -0.69 9.64
CA LEU A 105 -15.80 -1.74 10.63
C LEU A 105 -16.97 -1.42 11.57
N PRO A 106 -17.67 -2.45 12.09
CA PRO A 106 -18.60 -2.26 13.20
C PRO A 106 -17.88 -1.72 14.44
N ASP A 107 -18.49 -0.78 15.16
CA ASP A 107 -17.90 -0.22 16.39
C ASP A 107 -17.60 -1.33 17.42
N ASP A 108 -18.51 -2.30 17.58
CA ASP A 108 -18.34 -3.45 18.47
C ASP A 108 -17.05 -4.25 18.17
N LEU A 109 -16.64 -4.34 16.90
CA LEU A 109 -15.42 -5.05 16.50
C LEU A 109 -14.20 -4.30 17.00
N TRP A 110 -14.16 -2.98 16.75
CA TRP A 110 -13.08 -2.13 17.22
C TRP A 110 -12.97 -2.20 18.75
N GLU A 111 -14.08 -2.02 19.46
CA GLU A 111 -14.12 -2.00 20.93
C GLU A 111 -13.61 -3.33 21.47
N THR A 112 -14.16 -4.45 21.00
CA THR A 112 -13.75 -5.80 21.43
C THR A 112 -12.25 -6.05 21.26
N TRP A 113 -11.67 -5.66 20.12
CA TRP A 113 -10.25 -5.86 19.87
C TRP A 113 -9.35 -4.89 20.64
N ASN A 114 -9.77 -3.62 20.73
CA ASN A 114 -9.05 -2.58 21.46
C ASN A 114 -9.01 -2.87 22.97
N ASP A 115 -10.12 -3.33 23.55
CA ASP A 115 -10.19 -3.73 24.96
C ASP A 115 -9.23 -4.87 25.27
N PHE A 116 -9.15 -5.87 24.39
CA PHE A 116 -8.17 -6.94 24.53
C PHE A 116 -6.73 -6.42 24.41
N TYR A 117 -6.46 -5.52 23.46
CA TYR A 117 -5.14 -4.91 23.32
C TYR A 117 -4.70 -4.18 24.60
N LEU A 118 -5.59 -3.38 25.21
CA LEU A 118 -5.30 -2.67 26.45
C LEU A 118 -5.03 -3.64 27.61
N LEU A 119 -5.86 -4.67 27.75
CA LEU A 119 -5.66 -5.74 28.73
C LEU A 119 -4.30 -6.44 28.53
N PHE A 120 -3.94 -6.75 27.28
CA PHE A 120 -2.68 -7.42 26.95
C PHE A 120 -1.46 -6.54 27.29
N GLN A 121 -1.55 -5.22 27.05
CA GLN A 121 -0.50 -4.26 27.39
C GLN A 121 -0.26 -4.15 28.91
N GLU A 122 -1.32 -4.28 29.72
CA GLU A 122 -1.19 -4.34 31.17
C GLU A 122 -0.52 -5.63 31.63
N PHE A 123 -0.89 -6.76 31.02
CA PHE A 123 -0.28 -8.07 31.33
C PHE A 123 1.23 -8.11 31.03
N ASN A 124 1.67 -7.48 29.93
CA ASN A 124 3.09 -7.43 29.52
C ASN A 124 4.00 -6.76 30.58
N LYS A 125 3.44 -5.96 31.50
CA LYS A 125 4.20 -5.27 32.55
C LYS A 125 4.42 -6.11 33.82
N VAL A 126 3.80 -7.28 33.92
CA VAL A 126 3.76 -8.09 35.14
C VAL A 126 4.53 -9.40 34.95
N ASN A 127 5.21 -9.87 36.00
CA ASN A 127 5.73 -11.23 36.05
C ASN A 127 4.56 -12.23 36.10
N TRP A 128 4.32 -12.95 35.01
CA TRP A 128 3.17 -13.83 34.84
C TRP A 128 3.36 -15.22 35.49
N LYS A 129 2.26 -15.81 35.96
CA LYS A 129 2.16 -17.24 36.31
C LYS A 129 1.57 -18.05 35.16
N LYS A 130 1.77 -19.37 35.16
CA LYS A 130 1.27 -20.25 34.07
C LYS A 130 -0.26 -20.25 33.97
N GLU A 131 -0.96 -20.16 35.11
CA GLU A 131 -2.43 -20.10 35.15
C GLU A 131 -2.96 -18.78 34.55
N GLU A 132 -2.32 -17.67 34.89
CA GLU A 132 -2.65 -16.33 34.36
C GLU A 132 -2.41 -16.26 32.85
N LEU A 133 -1.32 -16.86 32.39
CA LEU A 133 -1.02 -16.99 30.97
C LEU A 133 -2.07 -17.82 30.23
N GLN A 134 -2.48 -18.98 30.75
CA GLN A 134 -3.54 -19.79 30.14
C GLN A 134 -4.86 -19.03 30.01
N GLU A 135 -5.24 -18.27 31.03
CA GLU A 135 -6.46 -17.44 30.97
C GLU A 135 -6.33 -16.31 29.94
N LEU A 136 -5.16 -15.67 29.82
CA LEU A 136 -4.89 -14.68 28.76
C LEU A 136 -5.03 -15.28 27.36
N LEU A 137 -4.43 -16.45 27.11
CA LEU A 137 -4.50 -17.14 25.82
C LEU A 137 -5.93 -17.57 25.49
N LYS A 138 -6.66 -18.06 26.48
CA LYS A 138 -8.09 -18.38 26.36
C LYS A 138 -8.91 -17.14 26.04
N ARG A 139 -8.63 -16.01 26.70
CA ARG A 139 -9.30 -14.74 26.43
C ARG A 139 -9.04 -14.24 25.02
N LEU A 140 -7.80 -14.33 24.51
CA LEU A 140 -7.49 -13.99 23.12
C LEU A 140 -8.29 -14.85 22.12
N LYS A 141 -8.34 -16.16 22.33
CA LYS A 141 -9.15 -17.07 21.50
C LYS A 141 -10.63 -16.66 21.50
N GLN A 142 -11.19 -16.34 22.66
CA GLN A 142 -12.56 -15.86 22.79
C GLN A 142 -12.76 -14.51 22.08
N THR A 143 -11.86 -13.55 22.25
CA THR A 143 -11.90 -12.25 21.57
C THR A 143 -11.91 -12.42 20.05
N SER A 144 -11.05 -13.28 19.50
CA SER A 144 -11.03 -13.57 18.05
C SER A 144 -12.35 -14.18 17.58
N LEU A 145 -12.92 -15.14 18.33
CA LEU A 145 -14.22 -15.72 18.00
C LEU A 145 -15.36 -14.69 18.08
N THR A 146 -15.35 -13.81 19.07
CA THR A 146 -16.34 -12.71 19.20
C THR A 146 -16.23 -11.75 18.01
N VAL A 147 -15.01 -11.33 17.64
CA VAL A 147 -14.78 -10.48 16.46
C VAL A 147 -15.29 -11.15 15.19
N GLN A 148 -15.03 -12.45 15.00
CA GLN A 148 -15.58 -13.20 13.87
C GLN A 148 -17.11 -13.24 13.92
N GLY A 149 -17.71 -13.42 15.10
CA GLY A 149 -19.15 -13.35 15.29
C GLY A 149 -19.73 -12.00 14.88
N ILE A 150 -19.08 -10.89 15.28
CA ILE A 150 -19.47 -9.52 14.91
C ILE A 150 -19.39 -9.31 13.40
N ILE A 151 -18.28 -9.72 12.75
CA ILE A 151 -18.11 -9.64 11.30
C ILE A 151 -19.26 -10.39 10.60
N GLU A 152 -19.59 -11.58 11.09
CA GLU A 152 -20.63 -12.40 10.48
C GLU A 152 -22.06 -11.92 10.80
N SER A 153 -22.30 -11.26 11.93
CA SER A 153 -23.66 -10.82 12.31
C SER A 153 -24.03 -9.44 11.79
N SER A 154 -23.06 -8.54 11.60
CA SER A 154 -23.35 -7.10 11.43
C SER A 154 -22.90 -6.49 10.09
N MET A 155 -21.87 -7.02 9.43
CA MET A 155 -21.35 -6.41 8.20
C MET A 155 -22.23 -6.71 6.98
N THR A 156 -22.42 -5.74 6.09
CA THR A 156 -23.19 -5.94 4.84
C THR A 156 -22.39 -6.74 3.80
N ARG A 157 -23.02 -7.73 3.14
CA ARG A 157 -22.32 -8.66 2.21
C ARG A 157 -22.02 -8.11 0.82
N GLY A 158 -22.71 -7.05 0.41
CA GLY A 158 -22.37 -6.28 -0.79
C GLY A 158 -21.21 -5.29 -0.59
N ASN A 159 -20.65 -5.19 0.62
CA ASN A 159 -19.53 -4.31 0.92
C ASN A 159 -18.19 -5.01 0.60
N THR A 160 -17.33 -4.34 -0.16
CA THR A 160 -15.96 -4.82 -0.46
C THR A 160 -15.14 -5.07 0.80
N ALA A 161 -15.42 -4.38 1.91
CA ALA A 161 -14.69 -4.54 3.19
C ALA A 161 -14.82 -5.95 3.75
N TYR A 162 -16.05 -6.48 3.77
CA TYR A 162 -16.32 -7.84 4.23
C TYR A 162 -15.52 -8.85 3.40
N ARG A 163 -15.38 -8.63 2.08
CA ARG A 163 -14.66 -9.53 1.18
C ARG A 163 -13.15 -9.56 1.47
N PHE A 164 -12.51 -8.41 1.62
CA PHE A 164 -11.07 -8.34 1.96
C PHE A 164 -10.77 -9.00 3.31
N ILE A 165 -11.62 -8.79 4.32
CA ILE A 165 -11.51 -9.50 5.61
C ILE A 165 -11.59 -11.01 5.40
N LYS A 166 -12.59 -11.49 4.66
CA LYS A 166 -12.77 -12.94 4.41
C LYS A 166 -11.59 -13.54 3.67
N ILE A 167 -11.06 -12.87 2.65
CA ILE A 167 -9.90 -13.34 1.88
C ILE A 167 -8.67 -13.44 2.79
N GLY A 168 -8.38 -12.39 3.57
CA GLY A 168 -7.27 -12.42 4.53
C GLY A 168 -7.39 -13.57 5.53
N LYS A 169 -8.58 -13.74 6.12
CA LYS A 169 -8.86 -14.86 7.05
C LYS A 169 -8.58 -16.23 6.43
N TRP A 170 -9.09 -16.50 5.24
CA TRP A 170 -8.98 -17.83 4.63
C TRP A 170 -7.56 -18.11 4.14
N LEU A 171 -6.86 -17.12 3.58
CA LEU A 171 -5.45 -17.27 3.20
C LEU A 171 -4.56 -17.56 4.42
N GLU A 172 -4.71 -16.81 5.52
CA GLU A 172 -3.94 -17.07 6.74
C GLU A 172 -4.19 -18.48 7.29
N ARG A 173 -5.43 -18.99 7.21
CA ARG A 173 -5.75 -20.37 7.63
C ARG A 173 -5.13 -21.43 6.74
N ALA A 174 -5.17 -21.25 5.42
CA ALA A 174 -4.56 -22.17 4.46
C ALA A 174 -3.03 -22.24 4.68
N GLU A 175 -2.38 -21.07 4.74
CA GLU A 175 -0.94 -20.97 4.98
C GLU A 175 -0.55 -21.59 6.33
N LYS A 176 -1.27 -21.26 7.41
CA LYS A 176 -0.95 -21.78 8.75
C LYS A 176 -1.15 -23.29 8.86
N THR A 177 -2.21 -23.82 8.23
CA THR A 177 -2.46 -25.27 8.22
C THR A 177 -1.35 -26.00 7.48
N THR A 178 -0.93 -25.48 6.33
CA THR A 178 0.16 -26.07 5.55
C THR A 178 1.49 -26.02 6.30
N LEU A 179 1.80 -24.91 6.97
CA LEU A 179 2.98 -24.79 7.84
C LEU A 179 2.96 -25.81 8.98
N ILE A 180 1.83 -25.94 9.70
CA ILE A 180 1.68 -26.93 10.78
C ILE A 180 1.93 -28.34 10.25
N LEU A 181 1.32 -28.71 9.12
CA LEU A 181 1.50 -30.03 8.52
C LEU A 181 2.95 -30.29 8.11
N ASN A 182 3.61 -29.31 7.49
CA ASN A 182 5.00 -29.43 7.07
C ASN A 182 5.94 -29.63 8.27
N VAL A 183 5.82 -28.77 9.30
CA VAL A 183 6.63 -28.87 10.52
C VAL A 183 6.40 -30.20 11.23
N VAL A 184 5.14 -30.61 11.40
CA VAL A 184 4.78 -31.90 12.02
C VAL A 184 5.36 -33.08 11.21
N CYS A 185 5.29 -33.04 9.87
CA CYS A 185 5.88 -34.06 8.99
C CYS A 185 7.39 -34.18 9.25
N GLN A 186 8.11 -33.06 9.26
CA GLN A 186 9.57 -33.04 9.47
C GLN A 186 9.99 -33.56 10.84
N HIS A 187 9.30 -33.15 11.91
CA HIS A 187 9.57 -33.63 13.27
C HIS A 187 9.23 -35.12 13.43
N THR A 188 8.18 -35.59 12.76
CA THR A 188 7.84 -37.03 12.74
C THR A 188 8.98 -37.84 12.12
N ILE A 189 9.54 -37.40 10.99
CA ILE A 189 10.68 -38.08 10.32
C ILE A 189 11.94 -38.05 11.19
N LYS A 190 12.34 -36.86 11.68
CA LYS A 190 13.55 -36.69 12.50
C LYS A 190 13.55 -37.65 13.71
N ARG A 191 12.40 -37.86 14.34
CA ARG A 191 12.24 -38.74 15.51
C ARG A 191 12.18 -40.22 15.17
N GLU A 192 11.61 -40.58 14.01
CA GLU A 192 11.61 -41.96 13.52
C GLU A 192 13.04 -42.48 13.31
N GLU A 193 13.91 -41.65 12.73
CA GLU A 193 15.33 -41.98 12.50
C GLU A 193 16.12 -42.18 13.80
N HIS A 194 15.79 -41.44 14.87
CA HIS A 194 16.58 -41.42 16.10
C HIS A 194 16.14 -42.44 17.16
N TYR A 195 14.84 -42.79 17.24
CA TYR A 195 14.32 -43.50 18.42
C TYR A 195 13.43 -44.74 18.16
N GLN A 196 13.18 -45.14 16.91
CA GLN A 196 12.34 -46.32 16.56
C GLN A 196 11.03 -46.42 17.38
N TYR A 197 10.44 -45.28 17.77
CA TYR A 197 9.31 -45.24 18.70
C TYR A 197 7.98 -45.19 17.95
N GLN A 198 7.23 -46.29 17.98
CA GLN A 198 5.94 -46.41 17.26
C GLN A 198 4.86 -45.41 17.72
N GLY A 199 4.99 -44.81 18.92
CA GLY A 199 4.05 -43.82 19.45
C GLY A 199 4.22 -42.39 18.91
N ALA A 200 5.33 -42.10 18.21
CA ALA A 200 5.62 -40.75 17.71
C ALA A 200 4.58 -40.26 16.69
N TYR A 201 4.13 -41.16 15.80
CA TYR A 201 3.06 -40.89 14.85
C TYR A 201 1.77 -40.46 15.54
N TYR A 202 1.36 -41.20 16.56
CA TYR A 202 0.12 -40.90 17.25
C TYR A 202 0.16 -39.52 17.92
N TYR A 203 1.27 -39.20 18.59
CA TYR A 203 1.46 -37.93 19.26
C TYR A 203 1.47 -36.75 18.27
N TYR A 204 2.34 -36.78 17.24
CA TYR A 204 2.51 -35.66 16.32
C TYR A 204 1.27 -35.37 15.49
N TRP A 205 0.61 -36.39 14.96
CA TRP A 205 -0.59 -36.21 14.13
C TRP A 205 -1.83 -35.87 14.96
N ARG A 206 -1.92 -36.33 16.22
CA ARG A 206 -2.91 -35.82 17.18
C ARG A 206 -2.66 -34.35 17.49
N THR A 207 -1.41 -33.98 17.75
CA THR A 207 -1.02 -32.58 18.00
C THR A 207 -1.39 -31.70 16.81
N ALA A 208 -1.06 -32.10 15.57
CA ALA A 208 -1.44 -31.36 14.36
C ALA A 208 -2.95 -31.06 14.31
N LEU A 209 -3.79 -32.06 14.57
CA LEU A 209 -5.25 -31.90 14.65
C LEU A 209 -5.68 -30.97 15.78
N GLN A 210 -5.02 -31.01 16.95
CA GLN A 210 -5.31 -30.08 18.05
C GLN A 210 -4.92 -28.64 17.69
N LEU A 211 -3.75 -28.44 17.06
CA LEU A 211 -3.25 -27.12 16.66
C LEU A 211 -4.22 -26.42 15.69
N VAL A 212 -4.90 -27.17 14.82
CA VAL A 212 -5.94 -26.64 13.92
C VAL A 212 -7.37 -26.74 14.48
N ASN A 213 -7.57 -27.18 15.72
CA ASN A 213 -8.89 -27.46 16.31
C ASN A 213 -9.76 -28.38 15.44
N GLY A 214 -9.13 -29.37 14.80
CA GLY A 214 -9.76 -30.37 13.95
C GLY A 214 -9.92 -31.74 14.60
N TYR A 215 -9.37 -31.97 15.79
CA TYR A 215 -9.37 -33.29 16.44
C TYR A 215 -10.77 -33.91 16.57
N GLU A 216 -11.74 -33.16 17.10
CA GLU A 216 -13.12 -33.67 17.24
C GLU A 216 -13.82 -33.87 15.89
N ALA A 217 -13.58 -32.96 14.93
CA ALA A 217 -14.16 -33.05 13.60
C ALA A 217 -13.61 -34.27 12.83
N TYR A 218 -12.31 -34.55 12.98
CA TYR A 218 -11.65 -35.71 12.42
C TYR A 218 -12.25 -37.01 12.96
N LEU A 219 -12.42 -37.14 14.28
CA LEU A 219 -12.98 -38.34 14.91
C LEU A 219 -14.43 -38.63 14.52
N LYS A 220 -15.18 -37.62 14.09
CA LYS A 220 -16.55 -37.81 13.56
C LYS A 220 -16.58 -38.42 12.16
N GLN A 221 -15.50 -38.29 11.39
CA GLN A 221 -15.43 -38.69 9.99
C GLN A 221 -14.47 -39.87 9.75
N ASN A 222 -13.55 -40.11 10.69
CA ASN A 222 -12.48 -41.10 10.57
C ASN A 222 -12.40 -41.98 11.81
N PRO A 223 -11.87 -43.21 11.69
CA PRO A 223 -11.52 -44.04 12.84
C PRO A 223 -10.60 -43.28 13.81
N PRO A 224 -10.60 -43.62 15.12
CA PRO A 224 -9.72 -43.01 16.13
C PRO A 224 -8.27 -43.52 16.00
N ARG A 225 -7.72 -43.45 14.78
CA ARG A 225 -6.35 -43.78 14.43
C ARG A 225 -5.69 -42.52 13.85
N MET A 226 -4.52 -42.19 14.35
CA MET A 226 -3.75 -41.01 13.92
C MET A 226 -2.76 -41.41 12.83
N VAL A 227 -3.28 -41.94 11.72
CA VAL A 227 -2.46 -42.34 10.57
C VAL A 227 -2.18 -41.10 9.73
N PRO A 228 -0.92 -40.81 9.34
CA PRO A 228 -0.55 -39.63 8.57
C PRO A 228 -1.49 -39.36 7.39
N ASN A 229 -1.69 -40.37 6.54
CA ASN A 229 -2.46 -40.22 5.29
C ASN A 229 -3.93 -39.84 5.54
N LEU A 230 -4.54 -40.34 6.63
CA LEU A 230 -5.91 -39.99 6.98
C LEU A 230 -6.00 -38.55 7.51
N VAL A 231 -5.06 -38.16 8.37
CA VAL A 231 -5.02 -36.79 8.92
C VAL A 231 -4.74 -35.77 7.82
N LEU A 232 -3.85 -36.09 6.90
CA LEU A 232 -3.54 -35.23 5.76
C LEU A 232 -4.69 -35.17 4.76
N SER A 233 -5.31 -36.29 4.42
CA SER A 233 -6.50 -36.27 3.57
C SER A 233 -7.61 -35.39 4.19
N PHE A 234 -7.77 -35.45 5.52
CA PHE A 234 -8.73 -34.60 6.24
C PHE A 234 -8.33 -33.11 6.25
N LEU A 235 -7.06 -32.78 6.48
CA LEU A 235 -6.61 -31.39 6.59
C LEU A 235 -6.28 -30.73 5.25
N ILE A 236 -6.12 -31.50 4.18
CA ILE A 236 -5.86 -30.97 2.83
C ILE A 236 -7.17 -30.96 2.03
N SER A 237 -7.80 -32.11 1.86
CA SER A 237 -8.82 -32.32 0.81
C SER A 237 -10.27 -32.21 1.29
N ASN A 238 -10.53 -32.04 2.60
CA ASN A 238 -11.89 -31.94 3.10
C ASN A 238 -12.54 -30.62 2.62
N ASP A 239 -13.71 -30.68 2.01
CA ASP A 239 -14.45 -29.54 1.47
C ASP A 239 -15.43 -28.90 2.48
N ALA A 240 -15.51 -29.45 3.69
CA ALA A 240 -16.47 -29.03 4.72
C ALA A 240 -15.81 -28.50 6.01
N PHE A 241 -14.54 -28.82 6.25
CA PHE A 241 -13.83 -28.44 7.47
C PHE A 241 -13.22 -27.03 7.33
N PRO A 242 -13.58 -26.03 8.15
CA PRO A 242 -13.17 -24.62 7.94
C PRO A 242 -11.69 -24.29 8.07
N ARG A 243 -10.84 -25.30 8.29
CA ARG A 243 -9.38 -25.17 8.34
C ARG A 243 -8.66 -26.16 7.43
N SER A 244 -9.38 -26.96 6.64
CA SER A 244 -8.71 -27.69 5.56
C SER A 244 -8.26 -26.72 4.48
N ILE A 245 -7.22 -27.09 3.75
CA ILE A 245 -6.63 -26.22 2.73
C ILE A 245 -7.62 -26.00 1.57
N VAL A 246 -8.22 -27.06 1.03
CA VAL A 246 -9.21 -26.96 -0.06
C VAL A 246 -10.37 -26.04 0.32
N TYR A 247 -10.99 -26.23 1.50
CA TYR A 247 -12.06 -25.36 1.98
C TYR A 247 -11.64 -23.89 1.98
N CYS A 248 -10.45 -23.60 2.50
CA CYS A 248 -9.95 -22.23 2.58
C CYS A 248 -9.72 -21.63 1.19
N ILE A 249 -9.07 -22.36 0.28
CA ILE A 249 -8.76 -21.88 -1.08
C ILE A 249 -10.05 -21.70 -1.91
N GLU A 250 -11.02 -22.60 -1.81
CA GLU A 250 -12.33 -22.43 -2.44
C GLU A 250 -13.04 -21.17 -1.93
N HIS A 251 -12.99 -20.90 -0.62
CA HIS A 251 -13.61 -19.71 -0.04
C HIS A 251 -12.85 -18.42 -0.38
N VAL A 252 -11.53 -18.48 -0.61
CA VAL A 252 -10.76 -17.36 -1.17
C VAL A 252 -11.25 -17.08 -2.59
N ARG A 253 -11.32 -18.12 -3.43
CA ARG A 253 -11.79 -18.03 -4.82
C ARG A 253 -13.21 -17.47 -4.91
N GLU A 254 -14.13 -17.96 -4.08
CA GLU A 254 -15.51 -17.45 -4.04
C GLU A 254 -15.58 -15.99 -3.54
N ALA A 255 -14.79 -15.63 -2.53
CA ALA A 255 -14.76 -14.26 -2.05
C ALA A 255 -14.20 -13.27 -3.10
N ILE A 256 -13.21 -13.69 -3.89
CA ILE A 256 -12.67 -12.95 -5.03
C ILE A 256 -13.72 -12.86 -6.15
N PHE A 257 -14.38 -13.95 -6.49
CA PHE A 257 -15.46 -13.95 -7.50
C PHE A 257 -16.58 -12.98 -7.15
N GLN A 258 -16.98 -12.95 -5.88
CA GLN A 258 -17.97 -12.02 -5.38
C GLN A 258 -17.44 -10.58 -5.27
N LEU A 259 -16.13 -10.38 -5.05
CA LEU A 259 -15.48 -9.07 -5.08
C LEU A 259 -15.48 -8.46 -6.48
N GLU A 260 -15.37 -9.29 -7.53
CA GLU A 260 -15.39 -8.88 -8.94
C GLU A 260 -16.77 -8.96 -9.61
N GLU A 261 -17.84 -8.96 -8.80
CA GLU A 261 -19.24 -8.99 -9.27
C GLU A 261 -19.53 -10.15 -10.25
N GLY A 262 -18.84 -11.28 -10.06
CA GLY A 262 -19.00 -12.49 -10.86
C GLY A 262 -18.31 -12.48 -12.23
N LYS A 263 -17.39 -11.53 -12.47
CA LYS A 263 -16.59 -11.46 -13.70
C LYS A 263 -15.12 -11.64 -13.39
N VAL A 264 -14.46 -12.57 -14.08
CA VAL A 264 -12.99 -12.67 -14.04
C VAL A 264 -12.40 -11.56 -14.90
N SER A 265 -11.74 -10.61 -14.25
CA SER A 265 -11.11 -9.48 -14.93
C SER A 265 -9.73 -9.84 -15.49
N HIS A 266 -9.25 -9.09 -16.49
CA HIS A 266 -7.95 -9.35 -17.11
C HIS A 266 -6.77 -9.23 -16.13
N TYR A 267 -6.88 -8.36 -15.11
CA TYR A 267 -5.84 -8.14 -14.09
C TYR A 267 -5.82 -9.24 -13.00
N SER A 268 -6.90 -10.00 -12.83
CA SER A 268 -7.02 -11.09 -11.84
C SER A 268 -6.82 -12.47 -12.45
N TRP A 269 -6.57 -12.57 -13.76
CA TRP A 269 -6.39 -13.86 -14.45
C TRP A 269 -5.27 -14.72 -13.83
N GLU A 270 -4.12 -14.13 -13.52
CA GLU A 270 -3.00 -14.84 -12.90
C GLU A 270 -3.39 -15.40 -11.52
N LEU A 271 -4.16 -14.64 -10.75
CA LEU A 271 -4.67 -15.06 -9.45
C LEU A 271 -5.63 -16.24 -9.57
N TYR A 272 -6.58 -16.19 -10.51
CA TYR A 272 -7.48 -17.33 -10.76
C TYR A 272 -6.73 -18.55 -11.29
N ALA A 273 -5.76 -18.37 -12.18
CA ALA A 273 -4.93 -19.46 -12.68
C ALA A 273 -4.15 -20.15 -11.54
N SER A 274 -3.58 -19.36 -10.62
CA SER A 274 -2.88 -19.89 -9.44
C SER A 274 -3.84 -20.63 -8.48
N LEU A 275 -5.04 -20.08 -8.23
CA LEU A 275 -6.07 -20.74 -7.43
C LEU A 275 -6.52 -22.07 -8.03
N ASP A 276 -6.82 -22.09 -9.33
CA ASP A 276 -7.29 -23.28 -10.03
C ASP A 276 -6.17 -24.33 -10.11
N GLN A 277 -4.91 -23.92 -10.33
CA GLN A 277 -3.75 -24.82 -10.29
C GLN A 277 -3.59 -25.47 -8.91
N LEU A 278 -3.72 -24.70 -7.83
CA LEU A 278 -3.67 -25.22 -6.46
C LEU A 278 -4.79 -26.23 -6.19
N LEU A 279 -6.03 -25.91 -6.58
CA LEU A 279 -7.16 -26.83 -6.43
C LEU A 279 -6.98 -28.11 -7.23
N GLU A 280 -6.46 -28.02 -8.46
CA GLU A 280 -6.11 -29.20 -9.26
C GLU A 280 -4.99 -30.03 -8.65
N GLU A 281 -3.99 -29.40 -8.02
CA GLU A 281 -2.93 -30.12 -7.30
C GLU A 281 -3.55 -30.93 -6.17
N PHE A 282 -4.49 -30.36 -5.40
CA PHE A 282 -5.20 -31.04 -4.31
C PHE A 282 -6.10 -32.20 -4.78
N ASP A 283 -6.82 -32.05 -5.90
CA ASP A 283 -7.66 -33.10 -6.48
C ASP A 283 -6.85 -34.32 -6.97
N LYS A 284 -5.61 -34.07 -7.42
CA LYS A 284 -4.68 -35.13 -7.86
C LYS A 284 -4.03 -35.87 -6.68
N VAL A 285 -4.14 -35.35 -5.44
CA VAL A 285 -3.60 -36.01 -4.25
C VAL A 285 -4.45 -37.21 -3.85
N LYS A 286 -4.26 -38.34 -4.54
CA LYS A 286 -4.66 -39.64 -4.02
C LYS A 286 -3.66 -40.03 -2.93
N MET A 287 -4.02 -39.81 -1.66
CA MET A 287 -3.21 -40.09 -0.47
C MET A 287 -2.94 -41.59 -0.20
N GLU A 288 -3.24 -42.48 -1.15
CA GLU A 288 -2.99 -43.92 -1.04
C GLU A 288 -1.60 -44.25 -1.58
N GLY A 289 -0.67 -44.64 -0.69
CA GLY A 289 0.63 -45.19 -1.07
C GLY A 289 1.80 -44.19 -1.19
N ILE A 290 1.58 -42.91 -0.89
CA ILE A 290 2.66 -41.89 -0.84
C ILE A 290 3.59 -42.18 0.35
N LYS A 291 4.91 -42.16 0.10
CA LYS A 291 5.91 -42.31 1.18
C LYS A 291 6.05 -41.02 1.99
N ILE A 292 6.44 -41.13 3.26
CA ILE A 292 6.53 -39.96 4.16
C ILE A 292 7.51 -38.87 3.69
N LEU A 293 8.58 -39.25 2.97
CA LEU A 293 9.52 -38.29 2.35
C LEU A 293 8.87 -37.51 1.19
N GLU A 294 8.16 -38.21 0.30
CA GLU A 294 7.42 -37.60 -0.82
C GLU A 294 6.31 -36.66 -0.31
N LEU A 295 5.75 -37.01 0.85
CA LEU A 295 4.74 -36.21 1.53
C LEU A 295 5.29 -34.89 2.07
N CYS A 296 6.48 -34.89 2.69
CA CYS A 296 7.11 -33.66 3.17
C CYS A 296 7.48 -32.73 2.00
N ASP A 297 8.00 -33.27 0.88
CA ASP A 297 8.27 -32.48 -0.33
C ASP A 297 6.99 -31.84 -0.89
N MET A 298 5.90 -32.61 -0.94
CA MET A 298 4.58 -32.12 -1.35
C MET A 298 4.10 -31.00 -0.42
N LEU A 299 4.15 -31.20 0.90
CA LEU A 299 3.73 -30.18 1.88
C LEU A 299 4.56 -28.90 1.77
N HIS A 300 5.86 -29.02 1.48
CA HIS A 300 6.71 -27.86 1.23
C HIS A 300 6.28 -27.09 -0.03
N ARG A 301 6.02 -27.77 -1.15
CA ARG A 301 5.50 -27.11 -2.37
C ARG A 301 4.14 -26.44 -2.16
N LEU A 302 3.25 -27.11 -1.44
CA LEU A 302 1.93 -26.56 -1.10
C LEU A 302 2.06 -25.31 -0.23
N GLN A 303 3.00 -25.32 0.72
CA GLN A 303 3.27 -24.17 1.57
C GLN A 303 3.74 -22.98 0.74
N GLN A 304 4.71 -23.18 -0.15
CA GLN A 304 5.22 -22.14 -1.04
C GLN A 304 4.12 -21.60 -1.94
N SER A 305 3.29 -22.47 -2.50
CA SER A 305 2.19 -22.07 -3.38
C SER A 305 1.13 -21.23 -2.63
N CYS A 306 0.85 -21.53 -1.37
CA CYS A 306 -0.05 -20.72 -0.55
C CYS A 306 0.53 -19.32 -0.22
N ILE A 307 1.83 -19.25 0.06
CA ILE A 307 2.55 -17.98 0.31
C ILE A 307 2.55 -17.14 -0.98
N GLU A 308 2.88 -17.76 -2.12
CA GLU A 308 2.91 -17.12 -3.42
C GLU A 308 1.52 -16.62 -3.82
N LEU A 309 0.46 -17.39 -3.55
CA LEU A 309 -0.92 -16.95 -3.76
C LEU A 309 -1.25 -15.67 -2.97
N GLY A 310 -0.79 -15.55 -1.71
CA GLY A 310 -0.93 -14.32 -0.93
C GLY A 310 -0.20 -13.13 -1.56
N SER A 311 0.98 -13.37 -2.14
CA SER A 311 1.77 -12.37 -2.88
C SER A 311 1.08 -11.95 -4.18
N ILE A 312 0.58 -12.91 -4.97
CA ILE A 312 -0.19 -12.66 -6.19
C ILE A 312 -1.46 -11.87 -5.87
N PHE A 313 -2.24 -12.30 -4.86
CA PHE A 313 -3.44 -11.58 -4.42
C PHE A 313 -3.11 -10.13 -4.06
N SER A 314 -2.04 -9.94 -3.28
CA SER A 314 -1.60 -8.61 -2.89
C SER A 314 -1.14 -7.78 -4.09
N ARG A 315 -0.47 -8.37 -5.08
CA ARG A 315 -0.10 -7.67 -6.32
C ARG A 315 -1.33 -7.31 -7.16
N THR A 316 -2.27 -8.25 -7.33
CA THR A 316 -3.51 -8.08 -8.12
C THR A 316 -4.39 -6.96 -7.59
N TYR A 317 -4.52 -6.83 -6.26
CA TYR A 317 -5.35 -5.80 -5.63
C TYR A 317 -4.54 -4.63 -5.04
N TYR A 318 -3.27 -4.50 -5.42
CA TYR A 318 -2.38 -3.41 -5.03
C TYR A 318 -2.24 -3.23 -3.50
N LEU A 319 -2.01 -4.33 -2.79
CA LEU A 319 -1.80 -4.42 -1.34
C LEU A 319 -0.31 -4.44 -0.94
N ILE A 320 0.62 -4.75 -1.87
CA ILE A 320 2.08 -4.70 -1.60
C ILE A 320 2.79 -3.74 -2.57
N GLU A 321 3.69 -2.92 -2.03
CA GLU A 321 4.68 -2.14 -2.75
C GLU A 321 5.90 -3.02 -3.12
N THR A 322 6.05 -3.43 -4.39
CA THR A 322 7.22 -4.24 -4.81
C THR A 322 8.43 -3.36 -5.14
N ASP A 323 9.37 -3.19 -4.21
CA ASP A 323 10.71 -2.66 -4.54
C ASP A 323 11.50 -3.69 -5.33
N LYS A 324 12.04 -3.25 -6.47
CA LYS A 324 12.65 -4.08 -7.52
C LYS A 324 14.18 -3.97 -7.57
N ASP A 325 14.81 -3.70 -6.44
CA ASP A 325 16.24 -3.94 -6.24
C ASP A 325 16.37 -5.10 -5.26
N LEU A 326 16.59 -6.32 -5.78
CA LEU A 326 17.15 -7.52 -5.12
C LEU A 326 16.85 -8.74 -6.01
N GLU A 327 17.51 -8.82 -7.17
CA GLU A 327 17.72 -10.11 -7.82
C GLU A 327 18.76 -10.88 -7.00
N GLY A 328 18.29 -11.88 -6.25
CA GLY A 328 19.14 -12.86 -5.57
C GLY A 328 18.92 -12.97 -4.07
N ALA A 329 17.76 -13.46 -3.63
CA ALA A 329 17.60 -14.13 -2.33
C ALA A 329 16.24 -14.81 -2.26
N GLY A 330 16.24 -16.15 -2.31
CA GLY A 330 15.06 -17.00 -2.12
C GLY A 330 14.55 -17.09 -0.67
N ASP A 331 14.98 -16.20 0.23
CA ASP A 331 14.71 -16.26 1.67
C ASP A 331 14.23 -14.92 2.27
N LEU A 332 13.59 -14.04 1.49
CA LEU A 332 13.20 -12.69 1.93
C LEU A 332 11.68 -12.46 2.05
N TYR A 333 10.92 -13.45 2.54
CA TYR A 333 9.52 -13.23 2.94
C TYR A 333 9.33 -12.87 4.43
N GLN A 334 10.40 -12.80 5.23
CA GLN A 334 10.33 -12.42 6.65
C GLN A 334 10.84 -11.01 6.98
N ASN A 335 11.60 -10.35 6.10
CA ASN A 335 12.34 -9.12 6.45
C ASN A 335 11.88 -7.81 5.77
N LYS A 336 10.64 -7.72 5.26
CA LYS A 336 10.06 -6.46 4.74
C LYS A 336 8.84 -5.96 5.55
N GLN A 337 9.00 -5.87 6.87
CA GLN A 337 8.01 -5.21 7.74
C GLN A 337 8.55 -4.04 8.58
N CYS A 338 9.84 -3.72 8.45
CA CYS A 338 10.41 -2.48 8.97
C CYS A 338 10.71 -1.53 7.82
N ASP A 339 9.66 -0.93 7.28
CA ASP A 339 9.65 0.45 6.76
C ASP A 339 8.20 0.96 6.70
N VAL A 340 7.40 0.61 7.72
CA VAL A 340 6.09 1.21 7.96
C VAL A 340 6.25 2.44 8.84
N GLU A 341 7.07 3.39 8.41
CA GLU A 341 6.85 4.77 8.80
C GLU A 341 5.66 5.29 8.00
N ARG A 342 4.50 5.34 8.67
CA ARG A 342 3.29 6.15 8.37
C ARG A 342 3.14 6.65 6.91
N ARG A 343 2.31 6.01 6.09
CA ARG A 343 1.71 6.71 4.93
C ARG A 343 0.25 7.09 5.16
N SER A 344 -0.06 7.76 6.29
CA SER A 344 -1.36 8.40 6.57
C SER A 344 -1.81 9.23 5.36
N SER A 345 -3.09 9.18 4.95
CA SER A 345 -3.60 10.11 3.93
C SER A 345 -3.31 11.54 4.39
N MET A 346 -2.37 12.24 3.76
CA MET A 346 -1.92 13.52 4.28
C MET A 346 -3.02 14.55 4.08
N LYS A 347 -3.43 15.21 5.15
CA LYS A 347 -4.38 16.32 5.10
C LYS A 347 -3.59 17.60 5.19
N TYR A 348 -3.75 18.48 4.21
CA TYR A 348 -3.10 19.77 4.19
C TYR A 348 -4.13 20.88 4.27
N GLN A 349 -3.86 21.89 5.09
CA GLN A 349 -4.48 23.19 4.96
C GLN A 349 -3.55 24.07 4.14
N ILE A 350 -4.12 24.74 3.15
CA ILE A 350 -3.41 25.65 2.27
C ILE A 350 -4.06 27.01 2.42
N VAL A 351 -3.24 28.03 2.66
CA VAL A 351 -3.64 29.43 2.66
C VAL A 351 -2.81 30.14 1.60
N HIS A 352 -3.46 30.67 0.57
CA HIS A 352 -2.81 31.43 -0.50
C HIS A 352 -3.42 32.81 -0.58
N ILE A 353 -2.62 33.85 -0.37
CA ILE A 353 -3.01 35.25 -0.43
C ILE A 353 -2.19 35.97 -1.49
N ASN A 354 -2.86 36.59 -2.46
CA ASN A 354 -2.27 37.55 -3.40
C ASN A 354 -2.72 38.95 -3.03
N ARG A 355 -1.79 39.88 -2.82
CA ARG A 355 -2.07 41.30 -2.59
C ARG A 355 -1.48 42.15 -3.70
N PHE A 356 -2.34 42.80 -4.45
CA PHE A 356 -1.97 43.82 -5.41
C PHE A 356 -2.09 45.19 -4.75
N ASN A 357 -1.03 45.99 -4.88
CA ASN A 357 -1.08 47.42 -4.59
C ASN A 357 -0.86 48.20 -5.88
N TYR A 358 -1.83 49.02 -6.24
CA TYR A 358 -1.79 49.81 -7.46
C TYR A 358 -1.23 51.20 -7.16
N GLU A 359 -0.30 51.68 -7.99
CA GLU A 359 0.30 53.02 -7.85
C GLU A 359 -0.74 54.14 -8.00
N THR A 360 -1.77 53.88 -8.79
CA THR A 360 -2.91 54.78 -8.97
C THR A 360 -4.22 53.99 -8.86
N PRO A 361 -5.32 54.61 -8.40
CA PRO A 361 -6.59 53.92 -8.25
C PRO A 361 -7.07 53.28 -9.55
N VAL A 362 -7.38 52.00 -9.50
CA VAL A 362 -8.01 51.26 -10.57
C VAL A 362 -9.50 51.54 -10.56
N ASN A 363 -10.06 51.98 -11.69
CA ASN A 363 -11.49 52.29 -11.77
C ASN A 363 -12.39 51.05 -11.74
N GLN A 364 -11.95 49.98 -12.40
CA GLN A 364 -12.63 48.69 -12.46
C GLN A 364 -11.61 47.61 -12.84
N SER A 365 -11.83 46.38 -12.37
CA SER A 365 -10.99 45.22 -12.71
C SER A 365 -11.84 43.97 -12.95
N SER A 366 -11.46 43.19 -13.97
CA SER A 366 -12.04 41.88 -14.25
C SER A 366 -10.95 40.84 -14.07
N ASN A 367 -11.19 39.88 -13.18
CA ASN A 367 -10.17 38.94 -12.73
C ASN A 367 -10.67 37.50 -12.84
N THR A 368 -9.73 36.59 -13.02
CA THR A 368 -9.90 35.15 -13.13
C THR A 368 -8.88 34.48 -12.24
N ILE A 369 -9.30 33.57 -11.37
CA ILE A 369 -8.42 32.84 -10.46
C ILE A 369 -8.56 31.33 -10.66
N ARG A 370 -7.44 30.63 -10.52
CA ARG A 370 -7.31 29.17 -10.59
C ARG A 370 -6.60 28.67 -9.34
N LEU A 371 -7.20 28.95 -8.19
CA LEU A 371 -6.61 28.68 -6.87
C LEU A 371 -7.27 27.50 -6.14
N LYS A 372 -8.43 27.05 -6.62
CA LYS A 372 -9.17 25.94 -6.03
C LYS A 372 -8.53 24.60 -6.40
N PRO A 373 -8.01 23.82 -5.43
CA PRO A 373 -7.41 22.52 -5.71
C PRO A 373 -8.39 21.56 -6.38
N ARG A 374 -7.88 20.70 -7.26
CA ARG A 374 -8.71 19.71 -7.96
C ARG A 374 -9.08 18.55 -7.04
N THR A 375 -10.18 17.87 -7.40
CA THR A 375 -10.51 16.56 -6.86
C THR A 375 -10.37 15.52 -7.97
N ASP A 376 -9.62 14.46 -7.70
CA ASP A 376 -9.33 13.33 -8.60
C ASP A 376 -9.21 12.02 -7.79
N GLU A 377 -8.72 10.95 -8.40
CA GLU A 377 -8.63 9.62 -7.78
C GLU A 377 -7.68 9.57 -6.58
N CYS A 378 -6.70 10.46 -6.52
CA CYS A 378 -5.63 10.47 -5.53
C CYS A 378 -5.61 11.74 -4.65
N GLN A 379 -6.44 12.74 -4.96
CA GLN A 379 -6.56 13.98 -4.22
C GLN A 379 -8.02 14.35 -4.04
N ARG A 380 -8.43 14.66 -2.81
CA ARG A 380 -9.79 15.09 -2.47
C ARG A 380 -9.80 16.46 -1.80
N LEU A 381 -10.51 17.42 -2.40
CA LEU A 381 -10.80 18.70 -1.76
C LEU A 381 -11.89 18.51 -0.71
N LEU A 382 -11.59 18.80 0.56
CA LEU A 382 -12.50 18.67 1.69
C LEU A 382 -13.25 19.98 1.96
N SER A 383 -12.55 21.11 1.90
CA SER A 383 -13.13 22.43 2.02
C SER A 383 -12.37 23.44 1.18
N TYR A 384 -13.07 24.48 0.74
CA TYR A 384 -12.50 25.59 0.00
C TYR A 384 -13.31 26.85 0.26
N GLN A 385 -12.61 27.95 0.54
CA GLN A 385 -13.18 29.27 0.69
C GLN A 385 -12.29 30.30 0.02
N ALA A 386 -12.88 31.13 -0.83
CA ALA A 386 -12.25 32.31 -1.40
C ALA A 386 -12.77 33.56 -0.70
N ASN A 387 -11.86 34.49 -0.39
CA ASN A 387 -12.15 35.80 0.15
C ASN A 387 -11.48 36.85 -0.74
N ILE A 388 -12.28 37.77 -1.28
CA ILE A 388 -11.81 38.78 -2.22
C ILE A 388 -12.12 40.15 -1.62
N GLN A 389 -11.14 41.03 -1.58
CA GLN A 389 -11.29 42.41 -1.14
C GLN A 389 -10.74 43.36 -2.21
N PRO A 390 -11.52 44.36 -2.68
CA PRO A 390 -12.93 44.65 -2.37
C PRO A 390 -13.90 43.51 -2.65
N THR A 391 -14.97 43.42 -1.85
CA THR A 391 -15.94 42.32 -1.93
C THR A 391 -16.58 42.25 -3.31
N SER A 392 -16.45 41.11 -3.97
CA SER A 392 -17.11 40.81 -5.24
C SER A 392 -17.73 39.43 -5.19
N LEU A 393 -18.82 39.25 -5.92
CA LEU A 393 -19.35 37.92 -6.22
C LEU A 393 -18.44 37.22 -7.21
N THR A 394 -18.21 35.93 -7.01
CA THR A 394 -17.49 35.05 -7.93
C THR A 394 -18.48 34.23 -8.75
N LYS A 395 -18.09 33.92 -9.99
CA LYS A 395 -18.75 32.94 -10.85
C LYS A 395 -17.75 31.83 -11.17
N ASP A 396 -18.12 30.60 -10.86
CA ASP A 396 -17.30 29.42 -11.06
C ASP A 396 -17.67 28.64 -12.33
N TYR A 397 -16.68 28.02 -12.95
CA TYR A 397 -16.85 27.03 -14.01
C TYR A 397 -15.62 26.10 -14.09
N ILE A 398 -15.73 25.04 -14.87
CA ILE A 398 -14.61 24.14 -15.18
C ILE A 398 -14.14 24.44 -16.61
N ASP A 399 -12.85 24.73 -16.79
CA ASP A 399 -12.28 24.98 -18.11
C ASP A 399 -12.04 23.70 -18.93
N LEU A 400 -11.55 23.85 -20.17
CA LEU A 400 -11.28 22.73 -21.08
C LEU A 400 -10.27 21.72 -20.51
N TRP A 401 -9.38 22.15 -19.61
CA TRP A 401 -8.36 21.32 -19.00
C TRP A 401 -8.83 20.67 -17.69
N GLY A 402 -10.06 20.94 -17.29
CA GLY A 402 -10.66 20.44 -16.07
C GLY A 402 -10.29 21.25 -14.81
N ASN A 403 -9.76 22.47 -14.96
CA ASN A 403 -9.42 23.32 -13.83
C ASN A 403 -10.66 24.06 -13.32
N HIS A 404 -10.74 24.24 -12.00
CA HIS A 404 -11.72 25.13 -11.41
C HIS A 404 -11.30 26.58 -11.63
N VAL A 405 -12.15 27.34 -12.31
CA VAL A 405 -11.93 28.74 -12.62
C VAL A 405 -13.00 29.57 -11.95
N GLU A 406 -12.58 30.59 -11.19
CA GLU A 406 -13.48 31.59 -10.62
C GLU A 406 -13.21 32.94 -11.26
N THR A 407 -14.27 33.58 -11.73
CA THR A 407 -14.22 34.92 -12.33
C THR A 407 -14.96 35.90 -11.45
N PHE A 408 -14.41 37.10 -11.30
CA PHE A 408 -15.04 38.16 -10.52
C PHE A 408 -14.73 39.53 -11.10
N PHE A 409 -15.61 40.49 -10.82
CA PHE A 409 -15.53 41.83 -11.37
C PHE A 409 -15.71 42.85 -10.25
N ILE A 410 -14.75 43.78 -10.13
CA ILE A 410 -14.78 44.85 -9.15
C ILE A 410 -15.19 46.14 -9.87
N PRO A 411 -16.43 46.62 -9.68
CA PRO A 411 -16.94 47.83 -10.33
C PRO A 411 -16.46 49.11 -9.67
N GLU A 412 -16.01 49.04 -8.41
CA GLU A 412 -15.64 50.21 -7.61
C GLU A 412 -14.16 50.57 -7.77
N GLN A 413 -13.87 51.86 -7.58
CA GLN A 413 -12.50 52.34 -7.61
C GLN A 413 -11.73 51.84 -6.38
N HIS A 414 -10.57 51.21 -6.60
CA HIS A 414 -9.75 50.62 -5.53
C HIS A 414 -8.26 50.85 -5.76
N GLN A 415 -7.49 50.96 -4.67
CA GLN A 415 -6.02 51.07 -4.72
C GLN A 415 -5.33 49.74 -4.37
N SER A 416 -6.06 48.77 -3.82
CA SER A 416 -5.54 47.44 -3.53
C SER A 416 -6.57 46.37 -3.89
N LEU A 417 -6.07 45.17 -4.21
CA LEU A 417 -6.86 43.96 -4.41
C LEU A 417 -6.20 42.81 -3.63
N GLU A 418 -6.92 42.26 -2.67
CA GLU A 418 -6.52 41.04 -1.97
C GLU A 418 -7.39 39.87 -2.42
N VAL A 419 -6.75 38.78 -2.85
CA VAL A 419 -7.39 37.50 -3.14
C VAL A 419 -6.79 36.45 -2.22
N GLY A 420 -7.53 36.08 -1.19
CA GLY A 420 -7.18 35.02 -0.25
C GLY A 420 -7.99 33.75 -0.52
N THR A 421 -7.34 32.59 -0.50
CA THR A 421 -8.01 31.30 -0.52
C THR A 421 -7.52 30.41 0.61
N THR A 422 -8.45 29.71 1.24
CA THR A 422 -8.17 28.67 2.23
C THR A 422 -8.78 27.37 1.74
N SER A 423 -7.96 26.33 1.63
CA SER A 423 -8.42 25.00 1.23
C SER A 423 -7.89 23.91 2.14
N VAL A 424 -8.72 22.91 2.42
CA VAL A 424 -8.27 21.67 3.06
C VAL A 424 -8.34 20.56 2.04
N VAL A 425 -7.21 19.90 1.78
CA VAL A 425 -7.09 18.81 0.83
C VAL A 425 -6.61 17.55 1.54
N SER A 426 -7.05 16.39 1.07
CA SER A 426 -6.52 15.10 1.46
C SER A 426 -5.87 14.44 0.26
N ILE A 427 -4.61 14.01 0.38
CA ILE A 427 -3.87 13.35 -0.69
C ILE A 427 -3.50 11.94 -0.27
N GLN A 428 -3.69 11.02 -1.22
CA GLN A 428 -3.23 9.65 -1.14
C GLN A 428 -2.67 9.23 -2.50
N LYS A 429 -1.34 9.19 -2.58
CA LYS A 429 -0.59 8.66 -3.72
C LYS A 429 0.45 7.67 -3.20
N SER A 430 0.85 6.74 -4.06
CA SER A 430 1.94 5.80 -3.80
C SER A 430 2.91 5.81 -4.98
N PRO A 431 4.23 5.66 -4.76
CA PRO A 431 5.19 5.58 -5.83
C PRO A 431 4.95 4.33 -6.68
N PHE A 432 4.84 4.50 -8.00
CA PHE A 432 4.76 3.35 -8.91
C PHE A 432 5.46 3.56 -10.24
N ILE A 433 5.94 4.76 -10.57
CA ILE A 433 6.47 5.02 -11.93
C ILE A 433 7.64 4.11 -12.31
N HIS A 434 8.54 3.83 -11.37
CA HIS A 434 9.68 2.92 -11.56
C HIS A 434 9.28 1.44 -11.67
N ARG A 435 8.03 1.10 -11.32
CA ARG A 435 7.49 -0.26 -11.38
C ARG A 435 6.74 -0.54 -12.68
N ILE A 436 6.49 0.48 -13.49
CA ILE A 436 5.78 0.35 -14.76
C ILE A 436 6.68 -0.33 -15.79
N ASP A 437 6.31 -1.55 -16.20
CA ASP A 437 6.91 -2.19 -17.35
C ASP A 437 6.18 -1.80 -18.63
N TYR A 438 6.92 -1.36 -19.66
CA TYR A 438 6.34 -0.90 -20.91
C TYR A 438 6.02 -2.09 -21.82
N SER A 439 4.84 -2.67 -21.59
CA SER A 439 4.42 -3.90 -22.25
C SER A 439 4.18 -3.74 -23.77
N PRO A 440 4.15 -4.85 -24.53
CA PRO A 440 3.78 -4.83 -25.95
C PRO A 440 2.41 -4.17 -26.22
N GLU A 441 1.44 -4.36 -25.32
CA GLU A 441 0.10 -3.76 -25.41
C GLU A 441 0.17 -2.25 -25.19
N MET A 442 0.89 -1.78 -24.17
CA MET A 442 1.13 -0.35 -23.95
C MET A 442 1.80 0.27 -25.16
N LYS A 443 2.75 -0.44 -25.78
CA LYS A 443 3.43 -0.01 -27.00
C LYS A 443 2.45 0.10 -28.18
N SER A 444 1.57 -0.88 -28.35
CA SER A 444 0.52 -0.84 -29.37
C SER A 444 -0.42 0.37 -29.17
N ILE A 445 -0.85 0.61 -27.93
CA ILE A 445 -1.71 1.76 -27.60
C ILE A 445 -0.97 3.07 -27.86
N PHE A 446 0.26 3.22 -27.38
CA PHE A 446 1.06 4.43 -27.51
C PHE A 446 1.27 4.85 -28.97
N HIS A 447 1.52 3.88 -29.86
CA HIS A 447 1.71 4.13 -31.29
C HIS A 447 0.41 4.14 -32.10
N SER A 448 -0.76 3.96 -31.46
CA SER A 448 -2.03 4.01 -32.16
C SER A 448 -2.43 5.44 -32.53
N ASP A 449 -3.07 5.61 -33.69
CA ASP A 449 -3.62 6.89 -34.10
C ASP A 449 -4.63 7.42 -33.09
N LEU A 450 -5.46 6.54 -32.51
CA LEU A 450 -6.49 6.94 -31.55
C LEU A 450 -5.88 7.59 -30.29
N PHE A 451 -4.81 7.01 -29.74
CA PHE A 451 -4.08 7.58 -28.61
C PHE A 451 -3.48 8.94 -28.97
N ARG A 452 -2.83 9.03 -30.14
CA ARG A 452 -2.25 10.30 -30.62
C ARG A 452 -3.30 11.40 -30.79
N HIS A 453 -4.44 11.10 -31.41
CA HIS A 453 -5.51 12.07 -31.62
C HIS A 453 -6.15 12.50 -30.30
N HIS A 454 -6.35 11.56 -29.37
CA HIS A 454 -6.96 11.87 -28.08
C HIS A 454 -6.11 12.83 -27.25
N TYR A 455 -4.79 12.71 -27.30
CA TYR A 455 -3.86 13.56 -26.54
C TYR A 455 -3.16 14.64 -27.38
N LEU A 456 -3.68 14.97 -28.57
CA LEU A 456 -3.05 15.90 -29.51
C LEU A 456 -2.73 17.26 -28.86
N SER A 457 -3.64 17.77 -28.04
CA SER A 457 -3.45 19.03 -27.29
C SER A 457 -2.21 19.03 -26.38
N PHE A 458 -1.82 17.87 -25.85
CA PHE A 458 -0.68 17.68 -24.95
C PHE A 458 0.60 17.20 -25.67
N LEU A 459 0.50 16.97 -26.97
CA LEU A 459 1.63 16.70 -27.88
C LEU A 459 2.09 17.96 -28.59
N ASN A 460 1.20 18.93 -28.79
CA ASN A 460 1.51 20.18 -29.48
C ASN A 460 2.47 21.06 -28.68
N GLU A 461 3.42 21.66 -29.38
CA GLU A 461 4.30 22.68 -28.83
C GLU A 461 3.54 23.98 -28.57
N THR A 462 3.93 24.69 -27.52
CA THR A 462 3.47 26.04 -27.22
C THR A 462 4.65 27.00 -27.21
N GLU A 463 4.38 28.31 -27.14
CA GLU A 463 5.45 29.32 -27.08
C GLU A 463 6.39 29.11 -25.87
N TYR A 464 5.85 28.64 -24.75
CA TYR A 464 6.61 28.37 -23.53
C TYR A 464 7.41 27.07 -23.59
N THR A 465 6.92 26.05 -24.30
CA THR A 465 7.57 24.72 -24.35
C THR A 465 8.41 24.50 -25.61
N TYR A 466 8.55 25.50 -26.47
CA TYR A 466 9.33 25.38 -27.70
C TYR A 466 10.83 25.24 -27.38
N LEU A 467 11.48 24.28 -28.04
CA LEU A 467 12.93 24.06 -27.99
C LEU A 467 13.48 24.03 -29.41
N GLN A 468 14.70 24.54 -29.58
CA GLN A 468 15.37 24.49 -30.88
C GLN A 468 15.80 23.06 -31.21
N PRO A 469 15.80 22.63 -32.49
CA PRO A 469 16.22 21.29 -32.87
C PRO A 469 17.61 20.90 -32.33
N ARG A 470 18.56 21.85 -32.25
CA ARG A 470 19.89 21.61 -31.67
C ARG A 470 19.83 21.17 -30.20
N GLN A 471 18.91 21.75 -29.42
CA GLN A 471 18.75 21.50 -27.98
C GLN A 471 18.17 20.10 -27.77
N ILE A 472 17.19 19.71 -28.59
CA ILE A 472 16.65 18.34 -28.59
C ILE A 472 17.72 17.31 -28.95
N HIS A 473 18.54 17.58 -29.98
CA HIS A 473 19.63 16.68 -30.36
C HIS A 473 20.68 16.52 -29.24
N GLU A 474 21.01 17.61 -28.53
CA GLU A 474 21.93 17.56 -27.37
C GLU A 474 21.41 16.60 -26.29
N VAL A 475 20.12 16.67 -25.98
CA VAL A 475 19.49 15.78 -25.00
C VAL A 475 19.53 14.33 -25.48
N ILE A 476 19.11 14.05 -26.72
CA ILE A 476 19.11 12.69 -27.29
C ILE A 476 20.52 12.09 -27.31
N GLN A 477 21.56 12.89 -27.57
CA GLN A 477 22.95 12.41 -27.50
C GLN A 477 23.38 12.00 -26.08
N LYS A 478 22.79 12.62 -25.05
CA LYS A 478 23.13 12.35 -23.64
C LYS A 478 22.33 11.20 -23.05
N ILE A 479 21.01 11.18 -23.25
CA ILE A 479 20.12 10.19 -22.61
C ILE A 479 19.74 9.02 -23.53
N GLY A 480 20.01 9.13 -24.84
CA GLY A 480 19.64 8.15 -25.85
C GLY A 480 18.29 8.41 -26.51
N GLU A 481 17.97 7.63 -27.55
CA GLU A 481 16.68 7.72 -28.25
C GLU A 481 15.51 7.17 -27.42
N MET A 482 14.33 7.75 -27.61
CA MET A 482 13.09 7.29 -26.97
C MET A 482 12.68 5.91 -27.51
N LYS A 483 12.87 4.88 -26.68
CA LYS A 483 12.39 3.50 -26.93
C LYS A 483 11.24 3.09 -26.01
N ASN A 484 11.23 3.64 -24.81
CA ASN A 484 10.23 3.43 -23.77
C ASN A 484 9.87 4.81 -23.22
N PRO A 485 8.61 5.27 -23.35
CA PRO A 485 8.21 6.62 -22.98
C PRO A 485 8.32 6.87 -21.47
N VAL A 486 8.09 5.86 -20.63
CA VAL A 486 8.21 5.97 -19.17
C VAL A 486 9.67 6.15 -18.77
N LYS A 487 10.54 5.23 -19.24
CA LYS A 487 11.98 5.29 -18.94
C LYS A 487 12.62 6.57 -19.47
N PHE A 488 12.28 6.96 -20.71
CA PHE A 488 12.77 8.21 -21.30
C PHE A 488 12.35 9.44 -20.49
N SER A 489 11.14 9.46 -19.93
CA SER A 489 10.68 10.56 -19.08
C SER A 489 11.44 10.64 -17.76
N ILE A 490 11.71 9.51 -17.12
CA ILE A 490 12.52 9.42 -15.89
C ILE A 490 13.97 9.87 -16.17
N ASP A 491 14.57 9.40 -17.27
CA ASP A 491 15.94 9.76 -17.64
C ASP A 491 16.04 11.24 -18.03
N THR A 492 14.99 11.81 -18.64
CA THR A 492 14.89 13.26 -18.91
C THR A 492 14.81 14.06 -17.61
N MET A 493 13.99 13.63 -16.65
CA MET A 493 13.88 14.26 -15.33
C MET A 493 15.24 14.31 -14.62
N ARG A 494 15.95 13.18 -14.59
CA ARG A 494 17.29 13.07 -14.00
C ARG A 494 18.30 13.99 -14.69
N TYR A 495 18.33 13.96 -16.02
CA TYR A 495 19.23 14.82 -16.80
C TYR A 495 19.00 16.31 -16.51
N LEU A 496 17.74 16.74 -16.41
CA LEU A 496 17.44 18.15 -16.13
C LEU A 496 17.86 18.55 -14.73
N HIS A 497 17.59 17.74 -13.71
CA HIS A 497 18.07 18.01 -12.36
C HIS A 497 19.61 18.11 -12.30
N GLU A 498 20.32 17.21 -12.98
CA GLU A 498 21.79 17.21 -12.95
C GLU A 498 22.42 18.38 -13.72
N THR A 499 21.70 18.95 -14.69
CA THR A 499 22.25 19.99 -15.58
C THR A 499 21.75 21.40 -15.28
N PHE A 500 20.59 21.56 -14.65
CA PHE A 500 20.02 22.86 -14.29
C PHE A 500 20.32 23.21 -12.85
N ASN A 501 20.70 24.48 -12.61
CA ASN A 501 20.80 25.03 -11.26
C ASN A 501 19.56 25.86 -10.95
N TYR A 502 18.97 25.64 -9.77
CA TYR A 502 17.84 26.45 -9.31
C TYR A 502 18.31 27.87 -8.96
N ASP A 503 17.72 28.88 -9.59
CA ASP A 503 18.09 30.29 -9.43
C ASP A 503 16.84 31.19 -9.58
N GLY A 504 16.43 31.82 -8.48
CA GLY A 504 15.22 32.64 -8.41
C GLY A 504 15.34 34.02 -9.06
N ASP A 505 16.56 34.51 -9.30
CA ASP A 505 16.83 35.82 -9.88
C ASP A 505 17.18 35.74 -11.37
N ALA A 506 17.45 34.54 -11.89
CA ALA A 506 17.93 34.33 -13.25
C ALA A 506 16.84 34.50 -14.32
N THR A 507 15.57 34.32 -13.98
CA THR A 507 14.47 34.24 -14.95
C THR A 507 13.23 35.01 -14.49
N HIS A 508 12.32 35.27 -15.44
CA HIS A 508 11.02 35.90 -15.19
C HIS A 508 9.87 35.03 -15.70
N VAL A 509 8.62 35.35 -15.33
CA VAL A 509 7.42 34.55 -15.67
C VAL A 509 7.21 34.30 -17.18
N ASN A 510 7.78 35.16 -18.03
CA ASN A 510 7.67 35.06 -19.49
C ASN A 510 8.86 34.35 -20.16
N THR A 511 9.80 33.79 -19.38
CA THR A 511 10.98 33.09 -19.91
C THR A 511 10.55 31.85 -20.69
N LYS A 512 11.16 31.64 -21.86
CA LYS A 512 10.84 30.51 -22.74
C LYS A 512 11.73 29.31 -22.45
N ALA A 513 11.24 28.09 -22.68
CA ALA A 513 12.03 26.86 -22.52
C ALA A 513 13.37 26.91 -23.27
N SER A 514 13.39 27.42 -24.51
CA SER A 514 14.62 27.54 -25.30
C SER A 514 15.67 28.43 -24.65
N GLU A 515 15.26 29.49 -23.96
CA GLU A 515 16.15 30.41 -23.27
C GLU A 515 16.68 29.78 -21.97
N ALA A 516 15.77 29.23 -21.16
CA ALA A 516 16.13 28.53 -19.93
C ALA A 516 17.09 27.36 -20.20
N PHE A 517 16.90 26.64 -21.30
CA PHE A 517 17.79 25.54 -21.70
C PHE A 517 19.22 26.00 -22.01
N ASP A 518 19.39 27.16 -22.64
CA ASP A 518 20.74 27.68 -22.91
C ASP A 518 21.39 28.23 -21.64
N LEU A 519 20.61 28.84 -20.75
CA LEU A 519 21.08 29.35 -19.46
C LEU A 519 21.44 28.24 -18.48
N LYS A 520 20.79 27.07 -18.58
CA LYS A 520 20.88 25.95 -17.61
C LYS A 520 20.62 26.40 -16.17
N LYS A 521 19.77 27.41 -16.03
CA LYS A 521 19.36 28.04 -14.77
C LYS A 521 17.92 28.51 -14.87
N GLY A 522 17.21 28.47 -13.75
CA GLY A 522 15.84 28.98 -13.65
C GLY A 522 15.11 28.45 -12.43
N VAL A 523 13.81 28.71 -12.39
CA VAL A 523 12.90 28.24 -11.33
C VAL A 523 12.14 26.99 -11.77
N CYS A 524 11.32 26.42 -10.87
CA CYS A 524 10.55 25.20 -11.14
C CYS A 524 9.65 25.31 -12.40
N GLN A 525 9.13 26.50 -12.70
CA GLN A 525 8.38 26.79 -13.92
C GLN A 525 9.22 26.52 -15.18
N ASP A 526 10.45 27.05 -15.24
CA ASP A 526 11.30 26.99 -16.43
C ASP A 526 11.75 25.56 -16.70
N ILE A 527 12.18 24.85 -15.65
CA ILE A 527 12.62 23.44 -15.74
C ILE A 527 11.44 22.56 -16.22
N THR A 528 10.23 22.84 -15.74
CA THR A 528 9.01 22.16 -16.17
C THR A 528 8.70 22.42 -17.65
N HIS A 529 8.82 23.66 -18.12
CA HIS A 529 8.62 23.99 -19.55
C HIS A 529 9.65 23.31 -20.46
N VAL A 530 10.91 23.26 -20.04
CA VAL A 530 11.98 22.55 -20.75
C VAL A 530 11.66 21.06 -20.85
N MET A 531 11.28 20.42 -19.73
CA MET A 531 10.92 19.00 -19.71
C MET A 531 9.75 18.70 -20.66
N LEU A 532 8.70 19.53 -20.65
CA LEU A 532 7.58 19.40 -21.59
C LEU A 532 8.03 19.49 -23.05
N GLY A 533 8.91 20.43 -23.37
CA GLY A 533 9.46 20.59 -24.72
C GLY A 533 10.19 19.33 -25.22
N ILE A 534 11.02 18.73 -24.35
CA ILE A 534 11.76 17.51 -24.67
C ILE A 534 10.80 16.33 -24.89
N LEU A 535 9.83 16.14 -23.98
CA LEU A 535 8.89 15.02 -24.04
C LEU A 535 7.98 15.09 -25.26
N ARG A 536 7.46 16.28 -25.59
CA ARG A 536 6.58 16.51 -26.75
C ARG A 536 7.30 16.28 -28.07
N ASN A 537 8.55 16.71 -28.19
CA ASN A 537 9.41 16.41 -29.34
C ASN A 537 9.64 14.90 -29.54
N ASN A 538 9.50 14.10 -28.47
CA ASN A 538 9.59 12.65 -28.51
C ASN A 538 8.21 11.96 -28.54
N ASN A 539 7.14 12.69 -28.90
CA ASN A 539 5.77 12.19 -29.00
C ASN A 539 5.20 11.62 -27.69
N ILE A 540 5.70 12.03 -26.53
CA ILE A 540 5.16 11.64 -25.23
C ILE A 540 4.15 12.70 -24.80
N PRO A 541 2.84 12.38 -24.71
CA PRO A 541 1.85 13.35 -24.28
C PRO A 541 2.13 13.76 -22.83
N SER A 542 2.29 15.06 -22.62
CA SER A 542 2.70 15.60 -21.33
C SER A 542 2.03 16.94 -21.07
N ARG A 543 1.65 17.20 -19.81
CA ARG A 543 0.94 18.40 -19.39
C ARG A 543 1.64 19.09 -18.22
N TYR A 544 1.53 20.41 -18.21
CA TYR A 544 2.03 21.25 -17.13
C TYR A 544 1.09 21.15 -15.94
N VAL A 545 1.64 21.04 -14.74
CA VAL A 545 0.88 21.05 -13.49
C VAL A 545 1.35 22.21 -12.61
N SER A 546 0.39 23.01 -12.14
CA SER A 546 0.60 24.05 -11.14
C SER A 546 -0.06 23.63 -9.84
N GLY A 547 0.65 23.84 -8.73
CA GLY A 547 0.16 23.42 -7.43
C GLY A 547 1.01 23.94 -6.28
N TYR A 548 0.93 23.21 -5.17
CA TYR A 548 1.70 23.50 -3.97
C TYR A 548 2.60 22.32 -3.62
N LEU A 549 3.75 22.62 -3.03
CA LEU A 549 4.69 21.62 -2.53
C LEU A 549 4.81 21.76 -1.01
N TYR A 550 4.52 20.68 -0.29
CA TYR A 550 4.81 20.60 1.14
C TYR A 550 6.26 20.18 1.35
N VAL A 551 7.07 21.07 1.91
CA VAL A 551 8.50 20.83 2.17
C VAL A 551 8.74 20.42 3.64
N GLY A 552 7.76 20.44 4.53
CA GLY A 552 7.96 20.06 5.94
C GLY A 552 8.91 20.99 6.72
N GLU A 553 9.01 20.82 8.04
CA GLU A 553 9.82 21.72 8.90
C GLU A 553 11.34 21.46 8.83
N ASN A 554 11.79 20.34 8.24
CA ASN A 554 13.21 19.89 8.23
C ASN A 554 13.68 19.22 6.90
N SER A 555 13.07 19.50 5.75
CA SER A 555 13.42 18.80 4.50
C SER A 555 14.60 19.40 3.72
N ALA A 556 15.25 18.54 2.95
CA ALA A 556 16.34 18.84 2.02
C ALA A 556 15.87 19.22 0.59
N LEU A 557 14.56 19.36 0.35
CA LEU A 557 14.02 19.79 -0.94
C LEU A 557 14.21 21.30 -1.16
N ILE A 558 14.51 21.70 -2.40
CA ILE A 558 14.86 23.08 -2.76
C ILE A 558 13.61 23.81 -3.25
N GLY A 559 13.18 24.86 -2.55
CA GLY A 559 12.07 25.73 -2.97
C GLY A 559 11.51 26.58 -1.82
N ASP A 560 11.80 27.89 -1.84
CA ASP A 560 11.46 28.84 -0.76
C ASP A 560 10.04 29.46 -0.92
N SER A 561 9.31 29.07 -1.97
CA SER A 561 7.92 29.48 -2.22
C SER A 561 7.03 28.25 -2.25
N ALA A 562 6.01 28.17 -1.40
CA ALA A 562 5.12 27.01 -1.31
C ALA A 562 4.30 26.72 -2.59
N THR A 563 4.35 27.59 -3.62
CA THR A 563 3.88 27.32 -4.98
C THR A 563 4.92 26.55 -5.79
N HIS A 564 4.49 25.52 -6.51
CA HIS A 564 5.38 24.66 -7.29
C HIS A 564 4.79 24.25 -8.64
N ALA A 565 5.67 23.81 -9.54
CA ALA A 565 5.31 23.33 -10.86
C ALA A 565 6.06 22.04 -11.21
N TRP A 566 5.37 21.14 -11.91
CA TRP A 566 5.92 19.86 -12.35
C TRP A 566 5.21 19.34 -13.61
N VAL A 567 5.69 18.23 -14.16
CA VAL A 567 5.16 17.61 -15.38
C VAL A 567 4.30 16.40 -15.04
N GLU A 568 3.19 16.22 -15.75
CA GLU A 568 2.52 14.91 -15.82
C GLU A 568 2.65 14.30 -17.22
N ILE A 569 3.03 13.03 -17.28
CA ILE A 569 3.10 12.25 -18.52
C ILE A 569 1.92 11.29 -18.61
N MET A 570 1.39 11.09 -19.82
CA MET A 570 0.35 10.09 -20.05
C MET A 570 0.97 8.73 -20.33
N VAL A 571 0.74 7.79 -19.41
CA VAL A 571 1.18 6.41 -19.53
C VAL A 571 0.01 5.54 -20.04
N PRO A 572 0.14 4.88 -21.22
CA PRO A 572 -0.93 4.05 -21.78
C PRO A 572 -1.42 2.99 -20.80
N GLY A 573 -2.73 2.89 -20.60
CA GLY A 573 -3.34 1.90 -19.69
C GLY A 573 -3.27 2.25 -18.20
N ILE A 574 -2.56 3.31 -17.81
CA ILE A 574 -2.40 3.73 -16.42
C ILE A 574 -2.99 5.12 -16.17
N GLY A 575 -2.66 6.10 -17.01
CA GLY A 575 -3.13 7.48 -16.85
C GLY A 575 -2.00 8.48 -16.65
N TRP A 576 -2.33 9.64 -16.07
CA TRP A 576 -1.38 10.73 -15.84
C TRP A 576 -0.49 10.45 -14.62
N VAL A 577 0.83 10.45 -14.82
CA VAL A 577 1.83 10.23 -13.77
C VAL A 577 2.71 11.46 -13.63
N GLY A 578 2.90 11.95 -12.40
CA GLY A 578 3.61 13.19 -12.12
C GLY A 578 5.11 13.01 -11.87
N LEU A 579 5.92 13.87 -12.48
CA LEU A 579 7.37 13.91 -12.38
C LEU A 579 7.83 15.33 -12.09
N ASP A 580 8.63 15.49 -11.05
CA ASP A 580 9.21 16.76 -10.62
C ASP A 580 10.69 16.84 -11.01
N PRO A 581 11.04 17.53 -12.12
CA PRO A 581 12.43 17.66 -12.55
C PRO A 581 13.27 18.58 -11.68
N THR A 582 12.65 19.41 -10.84
CA THR A 582 13.40 20.30 -9.93
C THR A 582 14.03 19.50 -8.79
N ASN A 583 13.27 18.52 -8.27
CA ASN A 583 13.68 17.70 -7.13
C ASN A 583 14.04 16.26 -7.51
N ASN A 584 13.88 15.87 -8.78
CA ASN A 584 14.14 14.52 -9.31
C ASN A 584 13.38 13.44 -8.55
N VAL A 585 12.08 13.69 -8.33
CA VAL A 585 11.17 12.79 -7.61
C VAL A 585 9.86 12.61 -8.38
N GLU A 586 9.18 11.49 -8.12
CA GLU A 586 7.78 11.30 -8.52
C GLU A 586 6.88 12.26 -7.71
N ALA A 587 5.88 12.88 -8.37
CA ALA A 587 5.01 13.86 -7.73
C ALA A 587 3.87 13.17 -6.94
N LEU A 588 4.13 12.90 -5.66
CA LEU A 588 3.31 12.08 -4.76
C LEU A 588 2.54 12.90 -3.72
N GLU A 589 2.49 12.45 -2.47
CA GLU A 589 1.68 13.04 -1.39
C GLU A 589 1.98 14.52 -1.10
N ASN A 590 3.23 14.94 -1.27
CA ASN A 590 3.67 16.31 -1.00
C ASN A 590 3.31 17.30 -2.13
N HIS A 591 2.85 16.81 -3.29
CA HIS A 591 2.52 17.62 -4.47
C HIS A 591 1.01 17.78 -4.61
N ILE A 592 0.50 18.93 -4.18
CA ILE A 592 -0.93 19.26 -4.18
C ILE A 592 -1.31 19.92 -5.51
N ARG A 593 -2.16 19.26 -6.30
CA ARG A 593 -2.58 19.75 -7.62
C ARG A 593 -3.62 20.85 -7.54
N VAL A 594 -3.39 21.94 -8.25
CA VAL A 594 -4.38 23.02 -8.41
C VAL A 594 -4.89 23.10 -9.85
N GLY A 595 -3.99 23.15 -10.82
CA GLY A 595 -4.35 23.26 -12.23
C GLY A 595 -3.44 22.45 -13.13
N THR A 596 -3.99 22.00 -14.26
CA THR A 596 -3.23 21.35 -15.33
C THR A 596 -3.52 22.02 -16.67
N GLY A 597 -2.55 22.07 -17.57
CA GLY A 597 -2.70 22.69 -18.88
C GLY A 597 -1.55 22.32 -19.81
N ARG A 598 -1.46 22.97 -20.97
CA ARG A 598 -0.33 22.72 -21.88
C ARG A 598 0.94 23.40 -21.40
N ASP A 599 0.83 24.55 -20.75
CA ASP A 599 1.92 25.31 -20.15
C ASP A 599 1.38 26.21 -19.04
N TYR A 600 2.22 27.14 -18.55
CA TYR A 600 1.85 28.07 -17.48
C TYR A 600 0.69 29.00 -17.86
N GLY A 601 0.54 29.37 -19.13
CA GLY A 601 -0.51 30.29 -19.59
C GLY A 601 -1.92 29.74 -19.40
N ASP A 602 -2.07 28.41 -19.50
CA ASP A 602 -3.34 27.71 -19.28
C ASP A 602 -3.71 27.59 -17.78
N VAL A 603 -2.74 27.72 -16.85
CA VAL A 603 -2.93 27.44 -15.42
C VAL A 603 -2.51 28.57 -14.48
N SER A 604 -2.22 29.77 -14.99
CA SER A 604 -1.77 30.89 -14.16
C SER A 604 -2.75 31.14 -12.99
N PRO A 605 -2.25 31.26 -11.75
CA PRO A 605 -3.08 31.33 -10.54
C PRO A 605 -4.07 32.49 -10.52
N LEU A 606 -3.66 33.64 -11.07
CA LEU A 606 -4.49 34.84 -11.18
C LEU A 606 -4.17 35.56 -12.49
N GLN A 607 -5.22 35.82 -13.27
CA GLN A 607 -5.17 36.61 -14.50
C GLN A 607 -6.22 37.71 -14.41
N GLY A 608 -5.85 38.95 -14.69
CA GLY A 608 -6.77 40.07 -14.59
C GLY A 608 -6.48 41.16 -15.61
N VAL A 609 -7.52 41.89 -15.97
CA VAL A 609 -7.41 43.12 -16.76
C VAL A 609 -7.97 44.25 -15.92
N TYR A 610 -7.18 45.32 -15.79
CA TYR A 610 -7.57 46.51 -15.06
C TYR A 610 -7.16 47.77 -15.83
N ARG A 611 -7.74 48.91 -15.46
CA ARG A 611 -7.36 50.24 -16.00
C ARG A 611 -6.82 51.11 -14.88
N GLY A 612 -5.50 51.33 -14.89
CA GLY A 612 -4.76 52.10 -13.89
C GLY A 612 -3.25 52.11 -14.21
N GLY A 613 -2.43 52.58 -13.28
CA GLY A 613 -0.96 52.60 -13.37
C GLY A 613 -0.29 51.25 -13.07
N GLY A 614 1.00 51.28 -12.72
CA GLY A 614 1.75 50.09 -12.30
C GLY A 614 1.17 49.43 -11.05
N HIS A 615 1.63 48.21 -10.77
CA HIS A 615 1.28 47.49 -9.55
C HIS A 615 2.48 46.76 -8.96
N THR A 616 2.41 46.51 -7.66
CA THR A 616 3.25 45.54 -6.96
C THR A 616 2.41 44.36 -6.50
N LEU A 617 2.99 43.17 -6.50
CA LEU A 617 2.34 41.92 -6.08
C LEU A 617 3.12 41.32 -4.91
N ASP A 618 2.42 41.14 -3.78
CA ASP A 618 2.87 40.36 -2.63
C ASP A 618 2.13 39.02 -2.62
N VAL A 619 2.87 37.92 -2.67
CA VAL A 619 2.31 36.56 -2.67
C VAL A 619 2.73 35.86 -1.38
N SER A 620 1.75 35.38 -0.63
CA SER A 620 1.98 34.61 0.58
C SER A 620 1.26 33.27 0.47
N VAL A 621 2.02 32.18 0.61
CA VAL A 621 1.47 30.82 0.59
C VAL A 621 1.97 30.05 1.78
N SER A 622 1.05 29.41 2.49
CA SER A 622 1.32 28.52 3.61
C SER A 622 0.64 27.18 3.35
N VAL A 623 1.40 26.09 3.50
CA VAL A 623 0.91 24.72 3.40
C VAL A 623 1.24 24.05 4.74
N THR A 624 0.21 23.77 5.53
CA THR A 624 0.37 23.14 6.84
C THR A 624 -0.22 21.73 6.82
N LEU A 625 0.53 20.79 7.36
CA LEU A 625 0.02 19.44 7.59
C LEU A 625 -0.94 19.48 8.79
N LEU A 626 -2.16 18.97 8.60
CA LEU A 626 -3.13 18.82 9.67
C LEU A 626 -2.96 17.45 10.33
N GLU A 627 -2.86 17.42 11.66
CA GLU A 627 -2.91 16.18 12.42
C GLU A 627 -4.27 15.48 12.21
N GLN A 628 -4.23 14.16 12.02
CA GLN A 628 -5.42 13.35 11.73
C GLN A 628 -6.28 13.08 12.95
#